data_AF-A0A967PV25-F1
#
_entry.id   AF-A0A967PV25-F1
#
_cell.length_a   1.000
_cell.length_b   1.000
_cell.length_c   1.000
_cell.angle_alpha   90.00
_cell.angle_beta   90.00
_cell.angle_gamma   90.00
#
_symmetry.space_group_name_H-M   'P 1'
#
loop_
_entity.id
_entity.type
_entity.pdbx_description
1 polymer ?
#
loop_
_entity_poly.entity_id
_entity_poly.type
_entity_poly.pdbx_seq_one_letter_code
_entity_poly.pdbx_strand_id
1 'polypeptide(L)' 'ATGECTHGIVVDGAGIGSAMVANKVPGVRAALCYDLSTARNSREHNHANVLTL' A
#
# COMPACT_ATOMS: atom_id res chain seq x y z
N ALA A 1 13.58 -1.85 -4.40
CA ALA A 1 13.39 -2.17 -2.97
C ALA A 1 14.62 -2.95 -2.48
N THR A 2 15.27 -2.52 -1.40
CA THR A 2 16.49 -3.16 -0.86
C THR A 2 16.19 -4.38 0.01
N GLY A 3 14.92 -4.60 0.38
CA GLY A 3 14.50 -5.71 1.24
C GLY A 3 14.66 -5.46 2.74
N GLU A 4 15.08 -4.25 3.14
CA GLU A 4 15.23 -3.86 4.55
C GLU A 4 13.89 -3.83 5.32
N CYS A 5 12.78 -3.62 4.60
CA CYS A 5 11.44 -3.60 5.15
C CYS A 5 10.54 -4.60 4.39
N THR A 6 9.73 -5.35 5.14
CA THR A 6 8.71 -6.25 4.59
C THR A 6 7.40 -5.53 4.26
N HIS A 7 7.11 -4.44 4.98
CA HIS A 7 5.88 -3.66 4.86
C HIS A 7 6.14 -2.16 4.98
N GLY A 8 5.31 -1.36 4.33
CA GLY A 8 5.37 0.10 4.40
C GLY A 8 3.99 0.73 4.65
N ILE A 9 4.02 1.96 5.17
CA ILE A 9 2.84 2.83 5.29
C ILE A 9 3.21 4.17 4.67
N VAL A 10 2.34 4.72 3.82
CA VAL A 10 2.48 6.07 3.25
C VAL A 10 1.24 6.87 3.63
N VAL A 11 1.44 8.09 4.12
CA VAL A 11 0.35 8.97 4.54
C VAL A 11 0.41 10.22 3.68
N ASP A 12 -0.66 10.50 2.95
CA ASP A 12 -0.85 11.77 2.24
C ASP A 12 -2.26 12.35 2.50
N GLY A 13 -2.74 13.29 1.69
CA GLY A 13 -4.06 13.89 1.89
C GLY A 13 -5.24 12.99 1.47
N ALA A 14 -5.06 12.15 0.45
CA ALA A 14 -6.11 11.29 -0.11
C ALA A 14 -5.68 9.83 -0.29
N GLY A 15 -4.39 9.53 -0.11
CA GLY A 15 -3.72 8.24 -0.26
C GLY A 15 -3.66 7.69 -1.69
N ILE A 16 -4.48 8.20 -2.62
CA ILE A 16 -4.54 7.74 -4.01
C ILE A 16 -3.29 8.12 -4.80
N GLY A 17 -2.73 9.30 -4.55
CA GLY A 17 -1.50 9.78 -5.18
C GLY A 17 -0.32 8.88 -4.83
N SER A 18 -0.14 8.61 -3.53
CA SER A 18 0.87 7.68 -3.05
C SER A 18 0.67 6.27 -3.60
N ALA A 19 -0.57 5.76 -3.65
CA ALA A 19 -0.83 4.44 -4.22
C ALA A 19 -0.44 4.36 -5.70
N MET A 20 -0.80 5.37 -6.50
CA MET A 20 -0.46 5.40 -7.93
C MET A 20 1.05 5.41 -8.16
N VAL A 21 1.79 6.23 -7.40
CA VAL A 21 3.25 6.36 -7.54
C VAL A 21 3.97 5.13 -6.98
N ALA A 22 3.59 4.66 -5.79
CA ALA A 22 4.24 3.51 -5.15
C ALA A 22 4.11 2.23 -5.99
N ASN A 23 2.97 2.01 -6.64
CA ASN A 23 2.76 0.87 -7.54
C ASN A 23 3.60 0.91 -8.83
N LYS A 24 4.30 2.01 -9.13
CA LYS A 24 5.29 2.06 -10.22
C LYS A 24 6.63 1.40 -9.84
N VAL A 25 6.87 1.13 -8.57
CA VAL A 25 8.11 0.52 -8.09
C VAL A 25 8.01 -1.01 -8.18
N PRO A 26 8.93 -1.70 -8.88
CA PRO A 26 8.92 -3.16 -8.94
C PRO A 26 8.93 -3.82 -7.55
N GLY A 27 8.01 -4.75 -7.34
CA GLY A 27 7.83 -5.48 -6.08
C GLY A 27 6.95 -4.76 -5.04
N VAL A 28 6.50 -3.54 -5.30
CA VAL A 28 5.54 -2.83 -4.45
C VAL A 28 4.11 -3.14 -4.89
N ARG A 29 3.26 -3.41 -3.89
CA ARG A 29 1.81 -3.58 -4.01
C ARG A 29 1.17 -2.65 -2.98
N ALA A 30 0.97 -1.41 -3.37
CA ALA A 30 0.37 -0.37 -2.55
C ALA A 30 -1.15 -0.39 -2.67
N ALA A 31 -1.85 -0.37 -1.53
CA ALA A 31 -3.30 -0.31 -1.46
C ALA A 31 -3.74 0.91 -0.65
N LEU A 32 -4.59 1.73 -1.26
CA LEU A 32 -5.35 2.75 -0.56
C LEU A 32 -6.39 2.07 0.32
N CYS A 33 -6.35 2.31 1.62
CA CYS A 33 -7.37 1.82 2.54
C CYS A 33 -7.90 2.98 3.37
N TYR A 34 -9.21 3.07 3.47
CA TYR A 34 -9.91 4.15 4.18
C TYR A 34 -10.69 3.61 5.40
N ASP A 35 -10.64 2.30 5.61
CA ASP A 35 -11.24 1.62 6.76
C ASP A 35 -10.57 0.26 7.04
N LEU A 36 -11.01 -0.41 8.10
CA LEU A 36 -10.45 -1.70 8.50
C LEU A 36 -10.78 -2.82 7.50
N SER A 37 -11.93 -2.74 6.81
CA SER A 37 -12.33 -3.73 5.79
C SER A 37 -11.42 -3.71 4.58
N THR A 38 -11.11 -2.51 4.07
CA THR A 38 -10.20 -2.32 2.93
C THR A 38 -8.77 -2.71 3.29
N ALA A 39 -8.33 -2.42 4.51
CA ALA A 39 -7.03 -2.88 5.02
C ALA A 39 -6.92 -4.42 5.06
N ARG A 40 -7.96 -5.12 5.54
CA ARG A 40 -7.99 -6.60 5.55
C ARG A 40 -8.05 -7.17 4.14
N ASN A 41 -8.97 -6.67 3.32
CA ASN A 41 -9.15 -7.13 1.94
C ASN A 41 -7.88 -6.95 1.10
N SER A 42 -7.17 -5.83 1.27
CA SER A 42 -5.92 -5.58 0.54
C SER A 42 -4.83 -6.60 0.85
N ARG A 43 -4.75 -7.07 2.10
CA ARG A 43 -3.83 -8.14 2.48
C ARG A 43 -4.31 -9.50 1.96
N GLU A 44 -5.56 -9.86 2.22
CA GLU A 44 -6.10 -11.19 1.94
C GLU A 44 -6.15 -11.51 0.44
N HIS A 45 -6.52 -10.54 -0.40
CA HIS A 45 -6.73 -10.77 -1.82
C HIS A 45 -5.58 -10.28 -2.70
N ASN A 46 -4.94 -9.17 -2.33
CA ASN A 46 -3.94 -8.53 -3.17
C ASN A 46 -2.51 -8.74 -2.64
N HIS A 47 -2.37 -9.26 -1.42
CA HIS A 47 -1.10 -9.38 -0.72
C HIS A 47 -0.35 -8.04 -0.74
N ALA A 48 -1.08 -6.95 -0.44
CA ALA A 48 -0.54 -5.60 -0.40
C ALA A 48 0.55 -5.50 0.67
N ASN A 49 1.71 -4.97 0.29
CA ASN A 49 2.86 -4.76 1.19
C ASN A 49 3.08 -3.29 1.52
N VAL A 50 2.30 -2.38 0.94
CA VAL A 50 2.27 -0.97 1.33
C VAL A 50 0.82 -0.54 1.55
N LEU A 51 0.54 0.05 2.71
CA LEU A 51 -0.72 0.71 3.02
C LEU A 51 -0.60 2.19 2.67
N THR A 52 -1.57 2.76 1.96
CA THR A 52 -1.66 4.22 1.77
C THR A 52 -2.93 4.76 2.42
N LEU A 53 -2.79 5.91 3.08
CA LEU A 53 -3.83 6.65 3.81
C LEU A 53 -3.92 8.08 3.26
#